data_AF-A0A6I1ZI99-F1
#
_entry.id   AF-A0A6I1ZI99-F1
#
_cell.length_a   1.000
_cell.length_b   1.000
_cell.length_c   1.000
_cell.angle_alpha   90.00
_cell.angle_beta   90.00
_cell.angle_gamma   90.00
#
_symmetry.space_group_name_H-M   'P 1'
#
loop_
_entity.id
_entity.type
_entity.pdbx_description
1 polymer ?
#
loop_
_entity_poly.entity_id
_entity_poly.type
_entity_poly.pdbx_seq_one_letter_code
_entity_poly.pdbx_strand_id
1 'polypeptide(L)' 'MAASTLADQQGIPAVLTNAVRYADASQHRLADVLDAARLLRPIDRRHLDSGERWLKDPAAMG' A
#
# COMPACT_ATOMS: atom_id res chain seq x y z
N MET A 1 -2.66 -1.85 19.97
CA MET A 1 -3.04 -3.23 19.61
C MET A 1 -2.93 -3.37 18.11
N ALA A 2 -2.36 -4.46 17.60
CA ALA A 2 -2.37 -4.76 16.17
C ALA A 2 -3.77 -5.25 15.76
N ALA A 3 -4.17 -5.01 14.51
CA ALA A 3 -5.45 -5.49 13.97
C ALA A 3 -5.57 -7.03 14.04
N SER A 4 -4.45 -7.75 13.92
CA SER A 4 -4.40 -9.21 14.14
C SER A 4 -4.78 -9.60 15.57
N THR A 5 -4.23 -8.93 16.58
CA THR A 5 -4.59 -9.18 17.99
C THR A 5 -6.07 -8.95 18.25
N LEU A 6 -6.68 -7.95 17.62
CA LEU A 6 -8.12 -7.72 17.72
C LEU A 6 -8.90 -8.83 17.02
N ALA A 7 -8.47 -9.26 15.83
CA ALA A 7 -9.10 -10.34 15.08
C ALA A 7 -9.10 -11.66 15.89
N ASP A 8 -7.98 -11.98 16.53
CA ASP A 8 -7.84 -13.14 17.42
C ASP A 8 -8.82 -13.06 18.60
N GLN A 9 -8.93 -11.90 19.26
CA GLN A 9 -9.86 -11.69 20.38
C GLN A 9 -11.32 -11.85 19.98
N GLN A 10 -11.67 -11.52 18.74
CA GLN A 10 -13.04 -11.60 18.23
C GLN A 10 -13.33 -12.94 17.51
N GLY A 11 -12.34 -13.82 17.37
CA GLY A 11 -12.48 -15.08 16.62
C GLY A 11 -12.73 -14.87 15.13
N ILE A 12 -12.30 -13.73 14.57
CA ILE A 12 -12.48 -13.39 13.15
C ILE A 12 -11.15 -13.64 12.41
N PRO A 13 -11.14 -14.35 11.26
CA PRO A 13 -9.92 -14.51 10.48
C PRO A 13 -9.37 -13.17 9.97
N ALA A 14 -8.10 -12.90 10.23
CA ALA A 14 -7.38 -11.78 9.62
C ALA A 14 -6.87 -12.16 8.23
N VAL A 15 -6.97 -11.24 7.27
CA VAL A 15 -6.41 -11.40 5.92
C VAL A 15 -5.37 -10.32 5.68
N LEU A 16 -4.14 -10.73 5.38
CA LEU A 16 -3.07 -9.82 4.99
C LEU A 16 -3.16 -9.51 3.49
N THR A 17 -3.08 -8.23 3.14
CA THR A 17 -3.02 -7.73 1.75
C THR A 17 -1.99 -6.62 1.66
N ASN A 18 -1.33 -6.48 0.52
CA ASN A 18 -0.38 -5.40 0.27
C ASN A 18 -1.01 -4.12 -0.29
N ALA A 19 -2.34 -4.12 -0.52
CA ALA A 19 -3.05 -3.02 -1.17
C ALA A 19 -2.39 -2.58 -2.50
N VAL A 20 -2.02 -3.57 -3.33
CA VAL A 20 -1.23 -3.43 -4.56
C VAL A 20 -1.80 -2.34 -5.49
N ARG A 21 -0.93 -1.48 -6.02
CA ARG A 21 -1.25 -0.45 -7.01
C ARG A 21 -0.46 -0.56 -8.30
N TYR A 22 0.77 -1.06 -8.18
CA TYR A 22 1.74 -1.11 -9.26
C TYR A 22 2.43 -2.47 -9.24
N ALA A 23 2.99 -2.87 -10.38
CA ALA A 23 3.57 -4.19 -10.54
C ALA A 23 4.90 -4.30 -9.77
N ASP A 24 5.78 -3.32 -9.94
CA ASP A 24 7.18 -3.39 -9.50
C ASP A 24 7.54 -2.28 -8.49
N ALA A 25 8.47 -2.57 -7.57
CA ALA A 25 8.89 -1.63 -6.53
C ALA A 25 9.36 -0.25 -7.05
N SER A 26 9.87 -0.18 -8.29
CA SER A 26 10.35 1.06 -8.91
C SER A 26 9.24 2.03 -9.33
N GLN A 27 7.98 1.58 -9.36
CA GLN A 27 6.87 2.29 -9.98
C GLN A 27 6.12 3.25 -9.03
N HIS A 28 6.54 3.36 -7.77
CA HIS A 28 5.84 4.21 -6.79
C HIS A 28 5.78 5.68 -7.22
N ARG A 29 6.85 6.23 -7.80
CA ARG A 29 6.86 7.62 -8.34
C ARG A 29 5.89 7.80 -9.50
N LEU A 30 5.68 6.77 -10.32
CA LEU A 30 4.68 6.82 -11.39
C LEU A 30 3.27 6.89 -10.80
N ALA A 31 3.01 6.15 -9.73
CA ALA A 31 1.72 6.21 -9.03
C ALA A 31 1.43 7.61 -8.48
N ASP A 32 2.42 8.30 -7.91
CA ASP A 32 2.28 9.69 -7.43
C ASP A 32 1.89 10.66 -8.57
N VAL A 33 2.54 10.54 -9.73
CA VAL A 33 2.23 11.36 -10.92
C VAL A 33 0.82 11.09 -11.41
N LEU A 34 0.41 9.81 -11.49
CA LEU A 34 -0.92 9.43 -11.94
C LEU A 34 -2.02 9.90 -10.96
N ASP A 35 -1.75 9.90 -9.66
CA ASP A 35 -2.68 10.47 -8.66
C ASP A 35 -2.81 11.98 -8.79
N ALA A 36 -1.68 12.69 -8.93
CA ALA A 36 -1.67 14.13 -9.13
C ALA A 36 -2.44 14.53 -10.40
N ALA A 37 -2.23 13.80 -11.51
CA ALA A 37 -2.95 13.99 -12.76
C ALA A 37 -4.45 13.70 -12.59
N ARG A 38 -4.82 12.58 -11.95
CA ARG A 38 -6.22 12.20 -11.70
C ARG A 38 -6.96 13.24 -10.86
N LEU A 39 -6.29 13.84 -9.89
CA LEU A 39 -6.86 14.81 -8.96
C LEU A 39 -6.74 16.26 -9.45
N LEU A 40 -6.03 16.51 -10.56
CA LEU A 40 -5.71 17.84 -11.10
C LEU A 40 -5.04 18.73 -10.04
N ARG A 41 -4.04 18.18 -9.34
CA ARG A 41 -3.31 18.86 -8.27
C ARG A 41 -1.81 18.75 -8.47
N PRO A 42 -1.02 19.72 -7.96
CA PRO A 42 0.42 19.56 -7.84
C PRO A 42 0.76 18.34 -6.98
N ILE A 43 1.92 17.74 -7.23
CA ILE A 43 2.47 16.68 -6.37
C ILE A 43 2.79 17.27 -4.99
N ASP A 44 2.17 16.73 -3.94
CA ASP A 44 2.46 17.11 -2.57
C ASP A 44 3.56 16.23 -1.98
N ARG A 45 4.73 16.83 -1.75
CA ARG A 45 5.91 16.11 -1.23
C ARG A 45 5.73 15.60 0.20
N ARG A 46 4.68 16.05 0.91
CA ARG A 46 4.33 15.55 2.26
C ARG A 46 3.46 14.29 2.20
N HIS A 47 2.88 13.98 1.04
CA HIS A 47 1.92 12.88 0.85
C HIS A 47 2.29 12.02 -0.36
N LEU A 48 3.54 11.57 -0.43
CA LEU A 48 3.99 10.62 -1.44
C LEU A 48 3.61 9.19 -1.05
N ASP A 49 3.41 8.33 -2.06
CA ASP A 49 3.23 6.90 -1.86
C ASP A 49 4.43 6.31 -1.11
N SER A 50 4.18 5.35 -0.21
CA SER A 50 5.20 4.79 0.67
C SER A 50 6.27 3.97 -0.06
N GLY A 51 6.01 3.57 -1.30
CA GLY A 51 6.93 2.71 -2.06
C GLY A 51 6.63 1.22 -1.90
N GLU A 52 5.78 0.83 -0.95
CA GLU A 52 5.57 -0.57 -0.56
C GLU A 52 4.41 -1.27 -1.29
N ARG A 53 3.61 -0.56 -2.10
CA ARG A 53 2.37 -1.08 -2.70
C ARG A 53 2.58 -1.75 -4.07
N TRP A 54 3.72 -2.41 -4.26
CA TRP A 54 4.01 -3.25 -5.44
C TRP A 54 3.50 -4.69 -5.28
N LEU A 55 3.53 -5.49 -6.33
CA LEU A 55 3.15 -6.91 -6.25
C LEU A 55 4.26 -7.72 -5.56
N LYS A 56 4.14 -7.89 -4.24
CA LYS A 56 5.09 -8.64 -3.42
C LYS A 56 4.95 -10.15 -3.59
N ASP A 57 6.09 -10.84 -3.58
CA ASP A 57 6.10 -12.27 -3.35
C ASP A 57 5.80 -12.59 -1.86
N PRO A 58 5.48 -13.84 -1.52
CA PRO A 58 5.18 -14.22 -0.14
C PRO A 58 6.32 -13.94 0.86
N ALA A 59 7.58 -13.95 0.41
CA ALA A 59 8.72 -13.70 1.29
C ALA A 59 8.83 -12.22 1.70
N ALA A 60 8.35 -11.30 0.84
CA ALA A 60 8.30 -9.87 1.11
C ALA A 60 7.05 -9.44 1.92
N MET A 61 6.13 -10.36 2.23
CA MET A 61 4.86 -10.11 2.93
C MET A 61 4.92 -10.34 4.45
N GLY A 62 6.12 -10.34 5.04
CA GLY A 62 6.36 -10.65 6.46
C GLY A 62 5.65 -9.75 7.46
#